data_AF-A0A3A1P5R3-F1
#
_entry.id   AF-A0A3A1P5R3-F1
#
_cell.length_a   1.000
_cell.length_b   1.000
_cell.length_c   1.000
_cell.angle_alpha   90.00
_cell.angle_beta   90.00
_cell.angle_gamma   90.00
#
_symmetry.space_group_name_H-M   'P 1'
#
loop_
_entity.id
_entity.type
_entity.pdbx_description
1 polymer ?
#
loop_
_entity_poly.entity_id
_entity_poly.type
_entity_poly.pdbx_seq_one_letter_code
_entity_poly.pdbx_strand_id
1 'polypeptide(L)'
;MNPEVAELRVGLDNLLDDRDYLFRLLDSIDWDAQLDAIRSVLARNRSAAERVAANIDELGQRAETYSGPHHHHVVDEHVDAMWRSSYSDAAVSLSAIGMIVPMAESVFSQSFQALGSMYAAKQMQPPDHRRWKRADQHPERWNCQWYFGRDKARNDIISGLPQISEASGLSTYLEPDMMEWLAAMVSYRNRMFHGGFEWSLAQRDQFEALIAARNWDKYFQSARTNDKPWIFYLRDEVIDDMPRRMEAILDSFGRFAKDLPFELIST
;
A
#
# COMPACT_ATOMS: atom_id res chain seq x y z
N MET A 1 -17.29 -20.27 38.32
CA MET A 1 -16.58 -20.46 37.04
C MET A 1 -15.72 -21.70 37.20
N ASN A 2 -15.90 -22.73 36.37
CA ASN A 2 -15.20 -24.01 36.54
C ASN A 2 -13.72 -23.84 36.16
N PRO A 3 -12.74 -24.04 37.06
CA PRO A 3 -11.33 -23.75 36.81
C PRO A 3 -10.75 -24.53 35.60
N GLU A 4 -11.24 -25.74 35.33
CA GLU A 4 -10.83 -26.53 34.14
C GLU A 4 -11.17 -25.87 32.80
N VAL A 5 -12.26 -25.10 32.72
CA VAL A 5 -12.65 -24.40 31.48
C VAL A 5 -11.78 -23.16 31.24
N ALA A 6 -11.24 -22.57 32.32
CA ALA A 6 -10.30 -21.46 32.22
C ALA A 6 -8.90 -21.95 31.78
N GLU A 7 -8.43 -23.08 32.32
CA GLU A 7 -7.13 -23.67 31.94
C GLU A 7 -7.09 -24.20 30.50
N LEU A 8 -8.18 -24.79 29.99
CA LEU A 8 -8.27 -25.24 28.60
C LEU A 8 -8.24 -24.08 27.57
N ARG A 9 -8.76 -22.89 27.92
CA ARG A 9 -8.69 -21.69 27.07
C ARG A 9 -7.26 -21.16 26.95
N VAL A 10 -6.51 -21.13 28.06
CA VAL A 10 -5.11 -20.72 28.08
C VAL A 10 -4.23 -21.65 27.23
N GLY A 11 -4.63 -22.92 27.04
CA GLY A 11 -3.91 -23.89 26.20
C GLY A 11 -4.08 -23.70 24.68
N LEU A 12 -5.24 -23.21 24.22
CA LEU A 12 -5.51 -23.02 22.79
C LEU A 12 -5.00 -21.67 22.26
N ASP A 13 -5.08 -20.61 23.08
CA ASP A 13 -4.52 -19.29 22.76
C ASP A 13 -2.97 -19.33 22.66
N ASN A 14 -2.32 -20.36 23.22
CA ASN A 14 -0.88 -20.61 23.07
C ASN A 14 -0.50 -21.37 21.79
N LEU A 15 -1.47 -21.82 20.99
CA LEU A 15 -1.24 -22.51 19.71
C LEU A 15 -1.47 -21.61 18.49
N LEU A 16 -2.02 -20.41 18.70
CA LEU A 16 -2.34 -19.44 17.65
C LEU A 16 -1.29 -18.34 17.62
N ASP A 17 -0.71 -18.10 16.46
CA ASP A 17 0.13 -16.93 16.21
C ASP A 17 -0.74 -15.66 16.17
N ASP A 18 -0.12 -14.50 16.39
CA ASP A 18 -0.86 -13.22 16.39
C ASP A 18 -1.68 -13.03 15.10
N ARG A 19 -1.16 -13.49 13.95
CA ARG A 19 -1.85 -13.43 12.65
C ARG A 19 -3.13 -14.28 12.62
N ASP A 20 -3.20 -15.37 13.36
CA ASP A 20 -4.39 -16.23 13.36
C ASP A 20 -5.60 -15.45 13.89
N TYR A 21 -5.43 -14.55 14.86
CA TYR A 21 -6.52 -13.73 15.39
C TYR A 21 -7.19 -12.82 14.34
N LEU A 22 -6.58 -12.65 13.16
CA LEU A 22 -7.14 -11.90 12.04
C LEU A 22 -8.47 -12.48 11.56
N PHE A 23 -8.73 -13.79 11.72
CA PHE A 23 -10.01 -14.40 11.34
C PHE A 23 -11.23 -13.73 11.99
N ARG A 24 -11.03 -13.05 13.15
CA ARG A 24 -12.10 -12.31 13.84
C ARG A 24 -12.58 -11.08 13.07
N LEU A 25 -11.71 -10.52 12.23
CA LEU A 25 -11.99 -9.31 11.45
C LEU A 25 -12.12 -9.61 9.96
N LEU A 26 -11.41 -10.63 9.47
CA LEU A 26 -11.35 -10.99 8.06
C LEU A 26 -11.49 -12.52 7.91
N ASP A 27 -12.71 -13.00 7.66
CA ASP A 27 -13.02 -14.43 7.49
C ASP A 27 -13.33 -14.82 6.03
N SER A 28 -13.42 -13.84 5.13
CA SER A 28 -14.00 -14.05 3.79
C SER A 28 -12.98 -14.11 2.65
N ILE A 29 -11.70 -13.82 2.91
CA ILE A 29 -10.65 -13.74 1.88
C ILE A 29 -9.38 -14.44 2.33
N ASP A 30 -8.77 -15.13 1.38
CA ASP A 30 -7.46 -15.77 1.53
C ASP A 30 -6.34 -14.77 1.18
N TRP A 31 -5.91 -14.01 2.18
CA TRP A 31 -4.90 -12.97 2.04
C TRP A 31 -3.50 -13.53 1.78
N ASP A 32 -3.19 -14.71 2.33
CA ASP A 32 -1.90 -15.35 2.14
C ASP A 32 -1.77 -15.83 0.69
N ALA A 33 -2.80 -16.47 0.12
CA ALA A 33 -2.80 -16.83 -1.30
C ALA A 33 -2.73 -15.60 -2.22
N GLN A 34 -3.43 -14.52 -1.88
CA GLN A 34 -3.34 -13.26 -2.62
C GLN A 34 -1.92 -12.69 -2.57
N LEU A 35 -1.28 -12.66 -1.41
CA LEU A 35 0.07 -12.14 -1.23
C LEU A 35 1.11 -12.98 -1.97
N ASP A 36 0.99 -14.30 -1.92
CA ASP A 36 1.89 -15.23 -2.63
C ASP A 36 1.78 -15.08 -4.15
N ALA A 37 0.57 -14.87 -4.67
CA ALA A 37 0.37 -14.54 -6.08
C ALA A 37 1.06 -13.22 -6.45
N ILE A 38 0.93 -12.18 -5.61
CA ILE A 38 1.60 -10.89 -5.82
C ILE A 38 3.13 -11.06 -5.83
N ARG A 39 3.70 -11.74 -4.83
CA ARG A 39 5.14 -12.03 -4.76
C ARG A 39 5.65 -12.70 -6.03
N SER A 40 4.92 -13.70 -6.51
CA SER A 40 5.28 -14.44 -7.71
C SER A 40 5.32 -13.52 -8.95
N VAL A 41 4.36 -12.60 -9.08
CA VAL A 41 4.33 -11.62 -10.18
C VAL A 41 5.47 -10.61 -10.05
N LEU A 42 5.74 -10.09 -8.85
CA LEU A 42 6.83 -9.13 -8.61
C LEU A 42 8.19 -9.75 -8.92
N ALA A 43 8.43 -10.97 -8.47
CA ALA A 43 9.66 -11.72 -8.78
C ALA A 43 9.86 -11.91 -10.29
N ARG A 44 8.79 -12.28 -11.01
CA ARG A 44 8.84 -12.39 -12.48
C ARG A 44 9.17 -11.06 -13.16
N ASN A 45 8.53 -9.98 -12.70
CA ASN A 45 8.73 -8.64 -13.27
C ASN A 45 10.16 -8.15 -13.03
N ARG A 46 10.70 -8.40 -11.83
CA ARG A 46 12.11 -8.14 -11.51
C ARG A 46 13.06 -8.86 -12.46
N SER A 47 12.91 -10.16 -12.65
CA SER A 47 13.80 -10.90 -13.56
C SER A 47 13.68 -10.39 -15.00
N ALA A 48 12.53 -9.83 -15.40
CA ALA A 48 12.37 -9.19 -16.70
C ALA A 48 13.08 -7.82 -16.76
N ALA A 49 12.97 -7.00 -15.72
CA ALA A 49 13.65 -5.71 -15.61
C ALA A 49 15.18 -5.87 -15.65
N GLU A 50 15.72 -6.86 -14.93
CA GLU A 50 17.17 -7.18 -14.95
C GLU A 50 17.68 -7.49 -16.36
N ARG A 51 16.90 -8.22 -17.17
CA ARG A 51 17.26 -8.51 -18.57
C ARG A 51 17.24 -7.26 -19.45
N VAL A 52 16.28 -6.36 -19.23
CA VAL A 52 16.20 -5.08 -19.96
C VAL A 52 17.40 -4.20 -19.60
N ALA A 53 17.72 -4.09 -18.31
CA ALA A 53 18.89 -3.34 -17.84
C ALA A 53 20.19 -3.88 -18.46
N ALA A 54 20.42 -5.20 -18.41
CA ALA A 54 21.60 -5.82 -18.99
C ALA A 54 21.74 -5.55 -20.51
N ASN A 55 20.63 -5.57 -21.25
CA ASN A 55 20.64 -5.24 -22.68
C ASN A 55 20.96 -3.77 -22.94
N ILE A 56 20.47 -2.85 -22.10
CA ILE A 56 20.80 -1.42 -22.19
C ILE A 56 22.29 -1.19 -21.92
N ASP A 57 22.84 -1.84 -20.88
CA ASP A 57 24.26 -1.76 -20.56
C ASP A 57 25.15 -2.28 -21.71
N GLU A 58 24.75 -3.40 -22.34
CA GLU A 58 25.45 -3.94 -23.51
C GLU A 58 25.41 -2.95 -24.69
N LEU A 59 24.25 -2.35 -24.98
CA LEU A 59 24.10 -1.33 -26.02
C LEU A 59 24.95 -0.09 -25.71
N GLY A 60 25.04 0.32 -24.44
CA GLY A 60 25.89 1.42 -23.99
C GLY A 60 27.36 1.14 -24.22
N GLN A 61 27.85 -0.05 -23.81
CA GLN A 61 29.23 -0.47 -24.06
C GLN A 61 29.55 -0.54 -25.56
N ARG A 62 28.59 -1.02 -26.38
CA ARG A 62 28.74 -1.04 -27.84
C ARG A 62 28.79 0.37 -28.42
N ALA A 63 27.97 1.30 -27.92
CA ALA A 63 27.99 2.69 -28.35
C ALA A 63 29.34 3.37 -28.04
N GLU A 64 29.92 3.12 -26.87
CA GLU A 64 31.22 3.68 -26.48
C GLU A 64 32.41 3.12 -27.27
N THR A 65 32.37 1.82 -27.59
CA THR A 65 33.53 1.10 -28.18
C THR A 65 33.50 1.05 -29.70
N TYR A 66 32.34 1.26 -30.33
CA TYR A 66 32.19 1.12 -31.77
C TYR A 66 32.69 2.35 -32.54
N SER A 67 33.84 2.23 -33.21
CA SER A 67 34.42 3.31 -34.03
C SER A 67 34.12 3.19 -35.54
N GLY A 68 33.07 2.44 -35.92
CA GLY A 68 32.72 2.16 -37.32
C GLY A 68 31.78 3.19 -37.96
N PRO A 69 31.48 3.05 -39.27
CA PRO A 69 30.68 4.01 -40.04
C PRO A 69 29.21 4.15 -39.58
N HIS A 70 28.73 3.25 -38.72
CA HIS A 70 27.36 3.24 -38.19
C HIS A 70 27.26 3.71 -36.73
N HIS A 71 28.27 4.41 -36.20
CA HIS A 71 28.30 4.78 -34.78
C HIS A 71 27.05 5.54 -34.33
N HIS A 72 26.57 6.47 -35.15
CA HIS A 72 25.31 7.19 -34.89
C HIS A 72 24.12 6.24 -34.68
N HIS A 73 24.02 5.16 -35.46
CA HIS A 73 22.92 4.22 -35.34
C HIS A 73 22.97 3.44 -34.01
N VAL A 74 24.17 3.05 -33.56
CA VAL A 74 24.36 2.34 -32.28
C VAL A 74 24.02 3.27 -31.11
N VAL A 75 24.41 4.54 -31.19
CA VAL A 75 24.03 5.55 -30.19
C VAL A 75 22.52 5.75 -30.16
N ASP A 76 21.88 5.89 -31.32
CA ASP A 76 20.41 6.04 -31.42
C ASP A 76 19.68 4.83 -30.82
N GLU A 77 20.14 3.61 -31.10
CA GLU A 77 19.58 2.38 -30.54
C GLU A 77 19.68 2.31 -29.01
N HIS A 78 20.83 2.72 -28.45
CA HIS A 78 21.01 2.83 -27.00
C HIS A 78 20.06 3.88 -26.39
N VAL A 79 19.95 5.06 -27.00
CA VAL A 79 19.05 6.12 -26.54
C VAL A 79 17.60 5.62 -26.57
N ASP A 80 17.15 5.03 -27.67
CA ASP A 80 15.82 4.43 -27.79
C ASP A 80 15.54 3.38 -26.71
N ALA A 81 16.53 2.54 -26.38
CA ALA A 81 16.41 1.54 -25.34
C ALA A 81 16.22 2.17 -23.95
N MET A 82 16.96 3.23 -23.62
CA MET A 82 16.78 4.00 -22.38
C MET A 82 15.40 4.68 -22.31
N TRP A 83 14.91 5.23 -23.42
CA TRP A 83 13.58 5.83 -23.47
C TRP A 83 12.49 4.77 -23.21
N ARG A 84 12.61 3.58 -23.82
CA ARG A 84 11.66 2.47 -23.62
C ARG A 84 11.72 1.90 -22.20
N SER A 85 12.89 1.88 -21.57
CA SER A 85 13.03 1.36 -20.20
C SER A 85 12.21 2.16 -19.20
N SER A 86 12.13 3.49 -19.36
CA SER A 86 11.32 4.35 -18.47
C SER A 86 9.83 3.96 -18.46
N TYR A 87 9.28 3.53 -19.59
CA TYR A 87 7.91 3.00 -19.65
C TYR A 87 7.80 1.60 -19.04
N SER A 88 8.84 0.78 -19.18
CA SER A 88 8.91 -0.53 -18.52
C SER A 88 8.89 -0.37 -17.01
N ASP A 89 9.69 0.53 -16.44
CA ASP A 89 9.75 0.78 -15.00
C ASP A 89 8.43 1.31 -14.45
N ALA A 90 7.77 2.21 -15.20
CA ALA A 90 6.42 2.68 -14.89
C ALA A 90 5.37 1.56 -14.96
N ALA A 91 5.48 0.63 -15.91
CA ALA A 91 4.59 -0.52 -16.02
C ALA A 91 4.79 -1.52 -14.86
N VAL A 92 6.04 -1.78 -14.47
CA VAL A 92 6.37 -2.59 -13.29
C VAL A 92 5.79 -1.93 -12.04
N SER A 93 6.00 -0.63 -11.87
CA SER A 93 5.44 0.15 -10.77
C SER A 93 3.91 0.09 -10.71
N LEU A 94 3.24 0.24 -11.85
CA LEU A 94 1.78 0.12 -11.96
C LEU A 94 1.30 -1.27 -11.58
N SER A 95 2.00 -2.32 -12.03
CA SER A 95 1.64 -3.70 -11.68
C SER A 95 1.73 -3.93 -10.17
N ALA A 96 2.80 -3.47 -9.53
CA ALA A 96 3.01 -3.63 -8.10
C ALA A 96 1.96 -2.86 -7.29
N ILE A 97 1.83 -1.56 -7.56
CA ILE A 97 0.91 -0.69 -6.82
C ILE A 97 -0.55 -1.05 -7.08
N GLY A 98 -0.86 -1.50 -8.30
CA GLY A 98 -2.19 -1.92 -8.71
C GLY A 98 -2.68 -3.20 -8.05
N MET A 99 -1.77 -4.00 -7.48
CA MET A 99 -2.12 -5.19 -6.69
C MET A 99 -2.08 -4.92 -5.19
N ILE A 100 -1.03 -4.27 -4.69
CA ILE A 100 -0.79 -4.06 -3.25
C ILE A 100 -1.78 -3.05 -2.64
N VAL A 101 -2.00 -1.90 -3.29
CA VAL A 101 -2.87 -0.87 -2.71
C VAL A 101 -4.30 -1.37 -2.57
N PRO A 102 -4.94 -1.98 -3.59
CA PRO A 102 -6.29 -2.54 -3.42
C PRO A 102 -6.36 -3.64 -2.35
N MET A 103 -5.32 -4.47 -2.21
CA MET A 103 -5.25 -5.47 -1.15
C MET A 103 -5.26 -4.81 0.24
N ALA A 104 -4.39 -3.81 0.46
CA ALA A 104 -4.34 -3.07 1.70
C ALA A 104 -5.68 -2.37 1.99
N GLU A 105 -6.24 -1.66 1.01
CA GLU A 105 -7.55 -0.99 1.14
C GLU A 105 -8.66 -1.98 1.51
N SER A 106 -8.67 -3.18 0.92
CA SER A 106 -9.61 -4.25 1.23
C SER A 106 -9.49 -4.72 2.68
N VAL A 107 -8.25 -5.00 3.13
CA VAL A 107 -7.95 -5.41 4.51
C VAL A 107 -8.42 -4.37 5.51
N PHE A 108 -8.08 -3.09 5.30
CA PHE A 108 -8.54 -2.01 6.19
C PHE A 108 -10.06 -1.88 6.18
N SER A 109 -10.67 -1.83 4.98
CA SER A 109 -12.11 -1.57 4.85
C SER A 109 -12.94 -2.68 5.50
N GLN A 110 -12.61 -3.94 5.21
CA GLN A 110 -13.34 -5.08 5.76
C GLN A 110 -13.12 -5.22 7.26
N SER A 111 -11.89 -5.04 7.74
CA SER A 111 -11.60 -5.11 9.17
C SER A 111 -12.39 -4.08 9.97
N PHE A 112 -12.47 -2.84 9.48
CA PHE A 112 -13.25 -1.81 10.18
C PHE A 112 -14.76 -2.02 10.06
N GLN A 113 -15.26 -2.57 8.94
CA GLN A 113 -16.66 -2.94 8.81
C GLN A 113 -17.03 -4.10 9.76
N ALA A 114 -16.17 -5.10 9.88
CA ALA A 114 -16.34 -6.21 10.82
C ALA A 114 -16.34 -5.68 12.26
N LEU A 115 -15.36 -4.84 12.61
CA LEU A 115 -15.29 -4.19 13.92
C LEU A 115 -16.57 -3.40 14.23
N GLY A 116 -17.06 -2.64 13.26
CA GLY A 116 -18.32 -1.89 13.41
C GLY A 116 -19.53 -2.80 13.63
N SER A 117 -19.60 -3.92 12.93
CA SER A 117 -20.63 -4.94 13.11
C SER A 117 -20.57 -5.57 14.52
N MET A 118 -19.37 -5.81 15.05
CA MET A 118 -19.19 -6.33 16.42
C MET A 118 -19.71 -5.34 17.47
N TYR A 119 -19.35 -4.06 17.36
CA TYR A 119 -19.86 -3.02 18.26
C TYR A 119 -21.39 -2.91 18.21
N ALA A 120 -21.97 -2.96 17.00
CA ALA A 120 -23.42 -2.92 16.82
C ALA A 120 -24.11 -4.14 17.44
N ALA A 121 -23.58 -5.35 17.22
CA ALA A 121 -24.12 -6.60 17.75
C ALA A 121 -24.11 -6.62 19.30
N LYS A 122 -23.05 -6.09 19.92
CA LYS A 122 -22.92 -6.00 21.37
C LYS A 122 -23.58 -4.76 21.98
N GLN A 123 -24.20 -3.90 21.17
CA GLN A 123 -24.75 -2.61 21.59
C GLN A 123 -23.74 -1.75 22.36
N MET A 124 -22.45 -1.90 22.02
CA MET A 124 -21.35 -1.19 22.64
C MET A 124 -21.07 0.09 21.87
N GLN A 125 -20.71 1.15 22.59
CA GLN A 125 -20.19 2.36 21.97
C GLN A 125 -18.70 2.17 21.66
N PRO A 126 -18.21 2.69 20.53
CA PRO A 126 -16.77 2.71 20.27
C PRO A 126 -16.05 3.61 21.29
N PRO A 127 -14.70 3.51 21.37
CA PRO A 127 -13.88 4.32 22.28
C PRO A 127 -14.13 5.82 22.09
N ASP A 128 -13.83 6.66 23.09
CA ASP A 128 -14.00 8.10 22.90
C ASP A 128 -13.00 8.65 21.87
N HIS A 129 -13.52 9.15 20.75
CA HIS A 129 -12.70 9.80 19.73
C HIS A 129 -13.51 10.84 18.93
N ARG A 130 -12.81 11.89 18.46
CA ARG A 130 -13.44 12.96 17.67
C ARG A 130 -14.10 12.45 16.39
N ARG A 131 -13.54 11.40 15.78
CA ARG A 131 -14.13 10.75 14.59
C ARG A 131 -15.56 10.30 14.88
N TRP A 132 -15.76 9.53 15.96
CA TRP A 132 -17.06 8.95 16.29
C TRP A 132 -18.10 10.02 16.63
N LYS A 133 -17.70 11.07 17.36
CA LYS A 133 -18.56 12.22 17.66
C LYS A 133 -19.01 12.96 16.41
N ARG A 134 -18.13 13.12 15.41
CA ARG A 134 -18.43 13.82 14.15
C ARG A 134 -19.22 12.96 13.17
N ALA A 135 -18.93 11.67 13.13
CA ALA A 135 -19.64 10.73 12.28
C ALA A 135 -21.05 10.45 12.82
N ASP A 136 -21.23 10.44 14.16
CA ASP A 136 -22.51 10.16 14.81
C ASP A 136 -23.17 8.88 14.23
N GLN A 137 -24.37 8.98 13.65
CA GLN A 137 -25.09 7.87 13.03
C GLN A 137 -24.82 7.73 11.52
N HIS A 138 -23.78 8.36 10.99
CA HIS A 138 -23.46 8.29 9.56
C HIS A 138 -23.17 6.84 9.14
N PRO A 139 -23.75 6.33 8.03
CA PRO A 139 -23.59 4.95 7.60
C PRO A 139 -22.12 4.58 7.36
N GLU A 140 -21.35 5.52 6.81
CA GLU A 140 -19.92 5.34 6.50
C GLU A 140 -18.97 5.56 7.70
N ARG A 141 -19.48 5.61 8.95
CA ARG A 141 -18.62 5.90 10.11
C ARG A 141 -17.45 4.92 10.27
N TRP A 142 -17.67 3.65 9.90
CA TRP A 142 -16.67 2.57 9.91
C TRP A 142 -15.93 2.40 8.58
N ASN A 143 -16.16 3.25 7.58
CA ASN A 143 -15.46 3.19 6.31
C ASN A 143 -14.17 4.03 6.35
N CYS A 144 -13.02 3.40 6.11
CA CYS A 144 -11.71 4.07 6.12
C CYS A 144 -11.52 5.04 4.94
N GLN A 145 -12.30 4.92 3.87
CA GLN A 145 -12.29 5.87 2.76
C GLN A 145 -12.91 7.22 3.14
N TRP A 146 -13.66 7.29 4.25
CA TRP A 146 -14.32 8.51 4.69
C TRP A 146 -13.56 9.21 5.80
N TYR A 147 -13.31 10.50 5.58
CA TYR A 147 -12.81 11.43 6.58
C TYR A 147 -13.94 12.29 7.13
N PHE A 148 -14.05 12.34 8.47
CA PHE A 148 -15.04 13.15 9.17
C PHE A 148 -14.39 14.42 9.74
N GLY A 149 -14.45 15.49 8.93
CA GLY A 149 -14.00 16.83 9.30
C GLY A 149 -14.97 17.55 10.23
N ARG A 150 -14.64 18.79 10.60
CA ARG A 150 -15.54 19.62 11.44
C ARG A 150 -16.85 19.96 10.74
N ASP A 151 -16.76 20.30 9.46
CA ASP A 151 -17.89 20.90 8.73
C ASP A 151 -18.51 19.93 7.71
N LYS A 152 -17.74 18.94 7.22
CA LYS A 152 -18.23 17.98 6.23
C LYS A 152 -17.49 16.65 6.28
N ALA A 153 -18.23 15.57 6.01
CA ALA A 153 -17.68 14.28 5.65
C ALA A 153 -17.27 14.27 4.17
N ARG A 154 -16.14 13.62 3.86
CA ARG A 154 -15.65 13.49 2.48
C ARG A 154 -15.01 12.13 2.24
N ASN A 155 -15.14 11.65 1.01
CA ASN A 155 -14.40 10.48 0.52
C ASN A 155 -12.95 10.92 0.21
N ASP A 156 -12.05 10.56 1.11
CA ASP A 156 -10.66 10.96 1.15
C ASP A 156 -9.91 9.92 2.00
N ILE A 157 -9.54 8.80 1.38
CA ILE A 157 -8.90 7.68 2.08
C ILE A 157 -7.57 8.09 2.73
N ILE A 158 -6.83 9.04 2.12
CA ILE A 158 -5.54 9.51 2.64
C ILE A 158 -5.72 10.16 4.02
N SER A 159 -6.82 10.88 4.24
CA SER A 159 -7.15 11.44 5.56
C SER A 159 -8.01 10.53 6.43
N GLY A 160 -8.89 9.73 5.81
CA GLY A 160 -9.86 8.87 6.48
C GLY A 160 -9.21 7.68 7.17
N LEU A 161 -8.21 7.07 6.51
CA LEU A 161 -7.54 5.88 7.00
C LEU A 161 -6.73 6.12 8.29
N PRO A 162 -5.86 7.15 8.37
CA PRO A 162 -5.22 7.49 9.64
C PRO A 162 -6.25 7.82 10.73
N GLN A 163 -7.30 8.57 10.38
CA GLN A 163 -8.32 9.00 11.35
C GLN A 163 -9.07 7.81 11.97
N ILE A 164 -9.45 6.79 11.18
CA ILE A 164 -10.12 5.60 11.73
C ILE A 164 -9.16 4.68 12.48
N SER A 165 -7.91 4.59 12.03
CA SER A 165 -6.88 3.79 12.70
C SER A 165 -6.58 4.33 14.09
N GLU A 166 -6.52 5.67 14.24
CA GLU A 166 -6.40 6.32 15.55
C GLU A 166 -7.66 6.11 16.39
N ALA A 167 -8.85 6.29 15.78
CA ALA A 167 -10.12 6.21 16.48
C ALA A 167 -10.46 4.81 17.03
N SER A 168 -9.93 3.77 16.37
CA SER A 168 -10.11 2.36 16.74
C SER A 168 -8.98 1.83 17.64
N GLY A 169 -7.85 2.54 17.72
CA GLY A 169 -6.65 2.11 18.44
C GLY A 169 -5.66 1.28 17.61
N LEU A 170 -6.00 0.94 16.36
CA LEU A 170 -5.14 0.19 15.44
C LEU A 170 -3.77 0.86 15.23
N SER A 171 -3.71 2.20 15.25
CA SER A 171 -2.45 2.95 15.04
C SER A 171 -1.31 2.55 16.00
N THR A 172 -1.63 1.98 17.16
CA THR A 172 -0.63 1.51 18.15
C THR A 172 0.14 0.28 17.66
N TYR A 173 -0.43 -0.50 16.74
CA TYR A 173 0.13 -1.76 16.26
C TYR A 173 0.88 -1.60 14.93
N LEU A 174 0.62 -0.52 14.20
CA LEU A 174 1.20 -0.25 12.89
C LEU A 174 2.62 0.30 12.99
N GLU A 175 3.42 0.06 11.95
CA GLU A 175 4.75 0.70 11.83
C GLU A 175 4.60 2.24 11.81
N PRO A 176 5.54 3.00 12.43
CA PRO A 176 5.42 4.45 12.55
C PRO A 176 5.27 5.21 11.22
N ASP A 177 5.83 4.70 10.13
CA ASP A 177 5.75 5.31 8.80
C ASP A 177 4.66 4.70 7.90
N MET A 178 3.89 3.71 8.39
CA MET A 178 2.92 2.96 7.58
C MET A 178 1.87 3.86 6.92
N MET A 179 1.32 4.82 7.66
CA MET A 179 0.30 5.74 7.13
C MET A 179 0.87 6.69 6.08
N GLU A 180 2.12 7.12 6.24
CA GLU A 180 2.80 7.98 5.26
C GLU A 180 3.15 7.19 3.99
N TRP A 181 3.58 5.94 4.16
CA TRP A 181 3.80 5.03 3.04
C TRP A 181 2.51 4.76 2.27
N LEU A 182 1.40 4.41 2.94
CA LEU A 182 0.10 4.22 2.29
C LEU A 182 -0.38 5.48 1.56
N ALA A 183 -0.20 6.66 2.16
CA ALA A 183 -0.54 7.93 1.52
C ALA A 183 0.24 8.15 0.21
N ALA A 184 1.54 7.85 0.20
CA ALA A 184 2.38 7.90 -1.00
C ALA A 184 1.88 6.92 -2.07
N MET A 185 1.65 5.67 -1.66
CA MET A 185 1.24 4.57 -2.53
C MET A 185 -0.12 4.84 -3.19
N VAL A 186 -1.13 5.26 -2.42
CA VAL A 186 -2.45 5.63 -2.93
C VAL A 186 -2.37 6.85 -3.85
N SER A 187 -1.57 7.87 -3.48
CA SER A 187 -1.38 9.09 -4.28
C SER A 187 -0.78 8.79 -5.65
N TYR A 188 0.17 7.87 -5.71
CA TYR A 188 0.80 7.42 -6.95
C TYR A 188 -0.14 6.54 -7.78
N ARG A 189 -0.77 5.53 -7.14
CA ARG A 189 -1.76 4.64 -7.78
C ARG A 189 -2.84 5.43 -8.49
N ASN A 190 -3.45 6.41 -7.81
CA ASN A 190 -4.53 7.20 -8.40
C ASN A 190 -4.07 7.99 -9.64
N ARG A 191 -2.86 8.54 -9.62
CA ARG A 191 -2.31 9.23 -10.80
C ARG A 191 -2.06 8.26 -11.95
N MET A 192 -1.47 7.10 -11.68
CA MET A 192 -1.22 6.09 -12.71
C MET A 192 -2.50 5.55 -13.34
N PHE A 193 -3.53 5.26 -12.55
CA PHE A 193 -4.80 4.74 -13.07
C PHE A 193 -5.63 5.79 -13.83
N HIS A 194 -5.48 7.09 -13.51
CA HIS A 194 -6.21 8.15 -14.21
C HIS A 194 -5.43 8.78 -15.38
N GLY A 195 -4.10 8.81 -15.30
CA GLY A 195 -3.22 9.47 -16.26
C GLY A 195 -2.36 8.54 -17.10
N GLY A 196 -2.38 7.23 -16.86
CA GLY A 196 -1.45 6.29 -17.50
C GLY A 196 0.00 6.58 -17.12
N PHE A 197 0.92 6.40 -18.06
CA PHE A 197 2.35 6.64 -17.86
C PHE A 197 2.77 8.10 -18.12
N GLU A 198 2.00 8.82 -18.95
CA GLU A 198 2.30 10.18 -19.35
C GLU A 198 1.26 11.15 -18.82
N TRP A 199 1.53 11.70 -17.65
CA TRP A 199 0.62 12.66 -17.03
C TRP A 199 0.71 14.03 -17.71
N SER A 200 -0.31 14.87 -17.52
CA SER A 200 -0.22 16.27 -17.94
C SER A 200 0.90 16.99 -17.18
N LEU A 201 1.47 18.05 -17.78
CA LEU A 201 2.53 18.84 -17.12
C LEU A 201 2.11 19.33 -15.72
N ALA A 202 0.86 19.80 -15.58
CA ALA A 202 0.32 20.22 -14.29
C ALA A 202 0.31 19.08 -13.25
N GLN A 203 -0.02 17.85 -13.64
CA GLN A 203 0.01 16.70 -12.74
C GLN A 203 1.44 16.31 -12.35
N ARG A 204 2.40 16.44 -13.28
CA ARG A 204 3.82 16.19 -13.02
C ARG A 204 4.37 17.19 -12.00
N ASP A 205 4.14 18.48 -12.22
CA ASP A 205 4.56 19.56 -11.33
C ASP A 205 3.93 19.41 -9.93
N GLN A 206 2.63 19.07 -9.87
CA GLN A 206 1.94 18.82 -8.61
C GLN A 206 2.49 17.61 -7.86
N PHE A 207 2.84 16.53 -8.57
CA PHE A 207 3.37 15.33 -7.93
C PHE A 207 4.82 15.53 -7.48
N GLU A 208 5.65 16.21 -8.25
CA GLU A 208 7.01 16.59 -7.84
C GLU A 208 6.99 17.48 -6.59
N ALA A 209 6.13 18.50 -6.57
CA ALA A 209 5.94 19.34 -5.39
C ALA A 209 5.43 18.53 -4.18
N LEU A 210 4.54 17.56 -4.40
CA LEU A 210 4.04 16.68 -3.35
C LEU A 210 5.16 15.77 -2.79
N ILE A 211 6.00 15.22 -3.67
CA ILE A 211 7.16 14.41 -3.28
C ILE A 211 8.07 15.22 -2.37
N ALA A 212 8.44 16.43 -2.78
CA ALA A 212 9.30 17.32 -2.00
C ALA A 212 8.66 17.72 -0.67
N ALA A 213 7.36 18.09 -0.68
CA ALA A 213 6.66 18.52 0.54
C ALA A 213 6.50 17.41 1.59
N ARG A 214 6.48 16.15 1.17
CA ARG A 214 6.28 14.97 2.02
C ARG A 214 7.55 14.15 2.26
N ASN A 215 8.68 14.56 1.67
CA ASN A 215 9.94 13.81 1.66
C ASN A 215 9.77 12.38 1.10
N TRP A 216 9.06 12.25 -0.02
CA TRP A 216 8.81 10.96 -0.68
C TRP A 216 9.88 10.57 -1.70
N ASP A 217 11.02 11.25 -1.72
CA ASP A 217 12.15 10.93 -2.63
C ASP A 217 12.69 9.51 -2.44
N LYS A 218 12.48 8.95 -1.24
CA LYS A 218 12.77 7.54 -0.92
C LYS A 218 11.81 6.54 -1.56
N TYR A 219 10.65 6.97 -2.04
CA TYR A 219 9.63 6.09 -2.63
C TYR A 219 9.64 6.14 -4.16
N PHE A 220 9.95 7.30 -4.72
CA PHE A 220 9.80 7.56 -6.14
C PHE A 220 11.11 8.01 -6.77
N GLN A 221 11.23 7.73 -8.06
CA GLN A 221 12.18 8.36 -8.95
C GLN A 221 11.49 8.77 -10.24
N SER A 222 12.19 9.54 -11.07
CA SER A 222 11.64 9.99 -12.34
C SER A 222 12.69 9.99 -13.43
N ALA A 223 12.25 9.64 -14.63
CA ALA A 223 13.01 9.94 -15.83
C ALA A 223 12.81 11.43 -16.14
N ARG A 224 13.87 12.11 -16.62
CA ARG A 224 13.90 13.57 -16.78
C ARG A 224 14.37 14.00 -18.17
N THR A 225 13.78 15.08 -18.67
CA THR A 225 14.17 15.75 -19.92
C THR A 225 14.31 17.24 -19.65
N ASN A 226 15.48 17.83 -19.92
CA ASN A 226 15.79 19.23 -19.59
C ASN A 226 15.46 19.57 -18.12
N ASP A 227 15.91 18.71 -17.20
CA ASP A 227 15.66 18.78 -15.75
C ASP A 227 14.20 18.75 -15.29
N LYS A 228 13.26 18.46 -16.19
CA LYS A 228 11.85 18.28 -15.85
C LYS A 228 11.48 16.80 -15.83
N PRO A 229 10.77 16.31 -14.80
CA PRO A 229 10.29 14.94 -14.78
C PRO A 229 9.27 14.71 -15.90
N TRP A 230 9.38 13.57 -16.57
CA TRP A 230 8.41 13.18 -17.61
C TRP A 230 7.65 11.90 -17.27
N ILE A 231 8.29 10.92 -16.64
CA ILE A 231 7.66 9.70 -16.10
C ILE A 231 8.10 9.51 -14.66
N PHE A 232 7.15 9.24 -13.76
CA PHE A 232 7.41 8.87 -12.37
C PHE A 232 7.17 7.38 -12.16
N TYR A 233 8.06 6.76 -11.41
CA TYR A 233 7.98 5.35 -11.07
C TYR A 233 8.53 5.10 -9.67
N LEU A 234 8.14 3.95 -9.10
CA LEU A 234 8.62 3.52 -7.80
C LEU A 234 10.08 3.11 -7.92
N ARG A 235 10.83 3.26 -6.83
CA ARG A 235 12.15 2.65 -6.74
C ARG A 235 12.03 1.13 -6.58
N ASP A 236 13.03 0.40 -7.03
CA ASP A 236 13.03 -1.06 -6.97
C ASP A 236 12.96 -1.57 -5.53
N GLU A 237 13.64 -0.90 -4.59
CA GLU A 237 13.63 -1.29 -3.18
C GLU A 237 12.23 -1.11 -2.56
N VAL A 238 11.45 -0.17 -3.09
CA VAL A 238 10.09 0.10 -2.62
C VAL A 238 9.15 -0.98 -3.11
N ILE A 239 9.31 -1.43 -4.36
CA ILE A 239 8.56 -2.55 -4.94
C ILE A 239 8.83 -3.84 -4.17
N ASP A 240 10.09 -4.09 -3.82
CA ASP A 240 10.50 -5.26 -3.02
C ASP A 240 9.96 -5.28 -1.62
N ASP A 241 9.89 -4.11 -1.01
CA ASP A 241 9.43 -3.99 0.37
C ASP A 241 7.91 -4.13 0.46
N MET A 242 7.16 -4.02 -0.64
CA MET A 242 5.69 -4.02 -0.62
C MET A 242 5.08 -5.30 -0.02
N PRO A 243 5.52 -6.52 -0.38
CA PRO A 243 4.96 -7.71 0.25
C PRO A 243 5.22 -7.74 1.76
N ARG A 244 6.42 -7.35 2.20
CA ARG A 244 6.74 -7.26 3.63
C ARG A 244 5.88 -6.20 4.34
N ARG A 245 5.65 -5.04 3.72
CA ARG A 245 4.74 -4.00 4.24
C ARG A 245 3.32 -4.55 4.40
N MET A 246 2.86 -5.34 3.44
CA MET A 246 1.53 -5.98 3.50
C MET A 246 1.46 -7.00 4.63
N GLU A 247 2.49 -7.83 4.83
CA GLU A 247 2.57 -8.73 5.99
C GLU A 247 2.53 -7.96 7.30
N ALA A 248 3.30 -6.88 7.41
CA ALA A 248 3.29 -6.04 8.59
C ALA A 248 1.90 -5.46 8.88
N ILE A 249 1.12 -5.10 7.86
CA ILE A 249 -0.29 -4.70 8.01
C ILE A 249 -1.12 -5.87 8.57
N LEU A 250 -1.03 -7.06 7.96
CA LEU A 250 -1.78 -8.25 8.41
C LEU A 250 -1.44 -8.63 9.85
N ASP A 251 -0.16 -8.65 10.21
CA ASP A 251 0.31 -8.95 11.58
C ASP A 251 -0.17 -7.90 12.58
N SER A 252 -0.19 -6.63 12.19
CA SER A 252 -0.69 -5.55 13.03
C SER A 252 -2.19 -5.69 13.31
N PHE A 253 -2.96 -6.10 12.30
CA PHE A 253 -4.38 -6.41 12.49
C PHE A 253 -4.60 -7.65 13.35
N GLY A 254 -3.77 -8.69 13.18
CA GLY A 254 -3.80 -9.88 14.05
C GLY A 254 -3.59 -9.53 15.51
N ARG A 255 -2.51 -8.79 15.83
CA ARG A 255 -2.24 -8.26 17.18
C ARG A 255 -3.38 -7.39 17.70
N PHE A 256 -3.88 -6.48 16.87
CA PHE A 256 -5.02 -5.65 17.22
C PHE A 256 -6.26 -6.47 17.55
N ALA A 257 -6.59 -7.48 16.75
CA ALA A 257 -7.74 -8.36 16.94
C ALA A 257 -7.61 -9.26 18.19
N LYS A 258 -6.38 -9.64 18.54
CA LYS A 258 -6.05 -10.37 19.76
C LYS A 258 -6.34 -9.55 21.01
N ASP A 259 -5.97 -8.27 20.98
CA ASP A 259 -6.10 -7.33 22.10
C ASP A 259 -7.48 -6.64 22.19
N LEU A 260 -8.43 -6.99 21.32
CA LEU A 260 -9.80 -6.49 21.42
C LEU A 260 -10.46 -6.91 22.76
N PRO A 261 -11.30 -6.04 23.36
CA PRO A 261 -11.96 -6.35 24.63
C PRO A 261 -12.77 -7.63 24.56
N PHE A 262 -12.68 -8.47 25.60
CA PHE A 262 -13.38 -9.76 25.66
C PHE A 262 -14.90 -9.61 25.44
N GLU A 263 -15.50 -8.54 25.97
CA GLU A 263 -16.92 -8.24 25.82
C GLU A 263 -17.31 -8.05 24.35
N LEU A 264 -16.39 -7.52 23.54
CA LEU A 264 -16.61 -7.26 22.12
C LEU A 264 -16.47 -8.53 21.28
N ILE A 265 -15.53 -9.42 21.63
CA ILE A 265 -15.21 -10.63 20.86
C ILE A 265 -15.91 -11.90 21.36
N SER A 266 -16.46 -11.89 22.57
CA SER A 266 -17.22 -13.02 23.11
C SER A 266 -18.46 -13.27 22.24
N THR A 267 -18.85 -14.53 22.04
CA THR A 267 -20.10 -14.90 21.37
C THR A 267 -21.31 -14.55 22.21
#